data_AF-A0AA40A7I0-F1
#
_entry.id   AF-A0AA40A7I0-F1
#
_cell.length_a   1.000
_cell.length_b   1.000
_cell.length_c   1.000
_cell.angle_alpha   90.00
_cell.angle_beta   90.00
_cell.angle_gamma   90.00
#
_symmetry.space_group_name_H-M   'P 1'
#
loop_
_entity.id
_entity.type
_entity.pdbx_description
1 polymer ?
#
loop_
_entity_poly.entity_id
_entity_poly.type
_entity_poly.pdbx_seq_one_letter_code
_entity_poly.pdbx_strand_id
1 'polypeptide(L)'
;MEEPVDLRSATIPNTAPELKAWDRDRFGPGENRPLSDTWFYPAEIEGDLRGTKLPDRFVDETLATAWEFTRCIIPHFTNWARYIAYVRLIAISTVAEYNGALIDAVTENTVLGYNIKNLLHDLFGGVPIHEEMSREFRTNLLFTADKSCDRRNSDLFHRYVNLLGQAPRTWFRLRDCDGLARFTIAASLVCNGIYDRWFTEQQLQILGEISLTMYDAVAYHKHRAEGEVHNTFAYAGDEVRKTAYHRCRETLWALDALAAKDTSLQCAISFTRYIGGPIHMMMRRYRFVDDGLTIGKPETEEIIWNARQHVKLWNRVDLHTGLVDNDRHTTVTAHSDELLFPGLVELLDDSAQGHCNDCIFRPFYGAETSRKFGGVELCQTCKLEWQEYLGSIAARAAEAFPASDFTGL
;
A
#
# COMPACT_ATOMS: atom_id res chain seq x y z
N MET A 1 11.84 36.97 39.55
CA MET A 1 10.45 37.31 39.17
C MET A 1 10.47 37.49 37.67
N GLU A 2 10.26 36.41 36.94
CA GLU A 2 10.10 36.41 35.48
C GLU A 2 8.60 36.39 35.20
N GLU A 3 8.16 37.26 34.30
CA GLU A 3 6.76 37.40 33.92
C GLU A 3 6.28 36.18 33.10
N PRO A 4 4.99 35.81 33.22
CA PRO A 4 4.44 34.69 32.46
C PRO A 4 4.18 35.10 31.01
N VAL A 5 4.69 34.30 30.06
CA VAL A 5 4.43 34.45 28.63
C VAL A 5 2.98 34.00 28.33
N ASP A 6 2.16 34.93 27.85
CA ASP A 6 0.79 34.67 27.39
C ASP A 6 0.81 33.99 26.01
N LEU A 7 0.55 32.68 25.99
CA LEU A 7 0.48 31.86 24.78
C LEU A 7 -0.82 32.03 23.96
N ARG A 8 -1.68 33.00 24.27
CA ARG A 8 -2.95 33.20 23.55
C ARG A 8 -2.89 34.10 22.32
N SER A 9 -1.69 34.53 21.89
CA SER A 9 -1.53 35.46 20.76
C SER A 9 -0.81 34.89 19.53
N ALA A 10 -0.63 33.57 19.44
CA ALA A 10 -0.16 32.95 18.20
C ALA A 10 -1.26 32.99 17.13
N THR A 11 -1.33 34.11 16.41
CA THR A 11 -2.12 34.26 15.19
C THR A 11 -1.66 33.20 14.20
N ILE A 12 -2.50 32.19 13.96
CA ILE A 12 -2.34 31.27 12.84
C ILE A 12 -2.24 32.14 11.57
N PRO A 13 -1.19 32.03 10.74
CA PRO A 13 -1.14 32.71 9.47
C PRO A 13 -2.38 32.31 8.66
N ASN A 14 -3.32 33.24 8.52
CA ASN A 14 -4.56 33.06 7.77
C ASN A 14 -4.30 33.25 6.27
N THR A 15 -3.29 32.56 5.76
CA THR A 15 -3.06 32.42 4.32
C THR A 15 -3.44 31.00 3.97
N ALA A 16 -4.75 30.75 3.89
CA ALA A 16 -5.24 29.65 3.08
C ALA A 16 -4.58 29.81 1.69
N PRO A 17 -3.97 28.76 1.11
CA PRO A 17 -3.45 28.84 -0.24
C PRO A 17 -4.57 29.34 -1.15
N GLU A 18 -4.29 30.39 -1.93
CA GLU A 18 -5.24 30.91 -2.92
C GLU A 18 -5.64 29.74 -3.82
N LEU A 19 -6.84 29.20 -3.60
CA LEU A 19 -7.45 28.26 -4.54
C LEU A 19 -7.57 29.03 -5.85
N LYS A 20 -6.76 28.65 -6.86
CA LYS A 20 -6.93 29.09 -8.26
C LYS A 20 -8.42 29.15 -8.53
N ALA A 21 -8.91 30.32 -8.95
CA ALA A 21 -10.32 30.64 -9.10
C ALA A 21 -11.09 29.42 -9.64
N TRP A 22 -11.97 28.86 -8.81
CA TRP A 22 -12.83 27.76 -9.19
C TRP A 22 -13.64 28.19 -10.40
N ASP A 23 -13.33 27.61 -11.55
CA ASP A 23 -13.95 27.90 -12.83
C ASP A 23 -15.43 27.45 -12.79
N ARG A 24 -16.29 28.35 -12.32
CA ARG A 24 -17.72 28.11 -12.08
C ARG A 24 -18.47 27.71 -13.35
N ASP A 25 -17.91 28.00 -14.52
CA ASP A 25 -18.51 27.72 -15.82
C ASP A 25 -18.33 26.25 -16.27
N ARG A 26 -17.55 25.43 -15.53
CA ARG A 26 -17.32 24.01 -15.88
C ARG A 26 -18.47 23.06 -15.55
N PHE A 27 -19.45 23.47 -14.75
CA PHE A 27 -20.58 22.62 -14.32
C PHE A 27 -21.90 23.04 -14.99
N GLY A 28 -21.84 23.43 -16.26
CA GLY A 28 -23.02 23.66 -17.09
C GLY A 28 -23.91 22.41 -17.19
N PRO A 29 -25.22 22.56 -17.42
CA PRO A 29 -26.14 21.44 -17.44
C PRO A 29 -25.93 20.56 -18.69
N GLY A 30 -25.63 19.28 -18.46
CA GLY A 30 -26.09 18.15 -19.27
C GLY A 30 -25.62 18.06 -20.72
N GLU A 31 -24.41 17.53 -20.94
CA GLU A 31 -24.11 16.73 -22.13
C GLU A 31 -23.27 15.52 -21.71
N ASN A 32 -23.58 14.33 -22.24
CA ASN A 32 -22.77 13.11 -22.16
C ASN A 32 -21.44 13.30 -22.91
N ARG A 33 -20.60 14.22 -22.44
CA ARG A 33 -19.19 14.27 -22.83
C ARG A 33 -18.45 13.24 -21.98
N PRO A 34 -17.45 12.53 -22.54
CA PRO A 34 -16.51 11.78 -21.71
C PRO A 34 -15.99 12.73 -20.64
N LEU A 35 -16.12 12.39 -19.36
CA LEU A 35 -15.58 13.20 -18.28
C LEU A 35 -14.06 13.27 -18.50
N SER A 36 -13.56 14.42 -18.95
CA SER A 36 -12.12 14.64 -19.05
C SER A 36 -11.57 14.82 -17.65
N ASP A 37 -10.62 13.97 -17.25
CA ASP A 37 -10.00 14.06 -15.94
C ASP A 37 -9.38 15.45 -15.72
N THR A 38 -9.68 16.04 -14.57
CA THR A 38 -9.02 17.24 -14.06
C THR A 38 -8.14 16.83 -12.89
N TRP A 39 -6.86 17.22 -12.94
CA TRP A 39 -5.88 16.86 -11.92
C TRP A 39 -5.92 17.85 -10.75
N PHE A 40 -6.01 17.33 -9.53
CA PHE A 40 -6.02 18.11 -8.31
C PHE A 40 -4.87 17.66 -7.41
N TYR A 41 -3.97 18.59 -7.11
CA TYR A 41 -2.88 18.41 -6.15
C TYR A 41 -2.41 19.79 -5.66
N PRO A 42 -1.75 19.88 -4.49
CA PRO A 42 -1.25 21.14 -3.94
C PRO A 42 -0.10 21.72 -4.76
N ALA A 43 0.10 23.04 -4.67
CA ALA A 43 1.14 23.75 -5.43
C ALA A 43 2.56 23.29 -5.06
N GLU A 44 2.75 22.77 -3.85
CA GLU A 44 4.02 22.28 -3.32
C GLU A 44 4.59 21.08 -4.08
N ILE A 45 3.75 20.35 -4.81
CA ILE A 45 4.19 19.26 -5.69
C ILE A 45 3.95 19.60 -7.17
N GLU A 46 3.47 20.81 -7.48
CA GLU A 46 3.27 21.26 -8.86
C GLU A 46 4.63 21.35 -9.56
N GLY A 47 4.83 20.49 -10.56
CA GLY A 47 6.07 20.42 -11.31
C GLY A 47 7.13 19.48 -10.73
N ASP A 48 6.85 18.80 -9.62
CA ASP A 48 7.60 17.60 -9.26
C ASP A 48 7.55 16.59 -10.43
N LEU A 49 8.54 15.69 -10.51
CA LEU A 49 8.72 14.69 -11.58
C LEU A 49 8.99 15.26 -13.00
N ARG A 50 8.89 16.58 -13.23
CA ARG A 50 9.25 17.18 -14.53
C ARG A 50 10.73 16.97 -14.86
N GLY A 51 11.00 16.63 -16.12
CA GLY A 51 12.38 16.36 -16.58
C GLY A 51 12.95 15.02 -16.10
N THR A 52 12.16 14.18 -15.43
CA THR A 52 12.52 12.78 -15.18
C THR A 52 12.31 11.94 -16.44
N LYS A 53 12.61 10.64 -16.36
CA LYS A 53 12.34 9.68 -17.43
C LYS A 53 10.85 9.31 -17.55
N LEU A 54 9.99 9.81 -16.65
CA LEU A 54 8.55 9.57 -16.73
C LEU A 54 7.95 10.39 -17.89
N PRO A 55 7.14 9.79 -18.78
CA PRO A 55 6.50 10.55 -19.86
C PRO A 55 5.60 11.66 -19.31
N ASP A 56 5.65 12.85 -19.93
CA ASP A 56 4.91 14.05 -19.47
C ASP A 56 3.43 13.80 -19.20
N ARG A 57 2.78 12.98 -20.04
CA ARG A 57 1.35 12.65 -19.88
C ARG A 57 1.02 11.96 -18.55
N PHE A 58 2.00 11.30 -17.91
CA PHE A 58 1.83 10.57 -16.66
C PHE A 58 2.29 11.37 -15.44
N VAL A 59 3.01 12.49 -15.61
CA VAL A 59 3.48 13.31 -14.49
C VAL A 59 2.32 13.82 -13.64
N ASP A 60 1.37 14.52 -14.25
CA ASP A 60 0.22 15.07 -13.53
C ASP A 60 -0.69 13.98 -12.96
N GLU A 61 -0.85 12.87 -13.68
CA GLU A 61 -1.63 11.72 -13.24
C GLU A 61 -1.00 11.05 -12.02
N THR A 62 0.33 10.89 -11.98
CA THR A 62 1.06 10.36 -10.83
C THR A 62 0.91 11.26 -9.61
N LEU A 63 1.12 12.57 -9.76
CA LEU A 63 1.00 13.53 -8.66
C LEU A 63 -0.43 13.58 -8.11
N ALA A 64 -1.43 13.62 -8.99
CA ALA A 64 -2.83 13.57 -8.60
C ALA A 64 -3.18 12.25 -7.90
N THR A 65 -2.69 11.12 -8.40
CA THR A 65 -2.93 9.80 -7.79
C THR A 65 -2.33 9.72 -6.39
N ALA A 66 -1.11 10.21 -6.21
CA ALA A 66 -0.46 10.23 -4.90
C ALA A 66 -1.18 11.14 -3.90
N TRP A 67 -1.65 12.30 -4.36
CA TRP A 67 -2.48 13.19 -3.57
C TRP A 67 -3.83 12.56 -3.20
N GLU A 68 -4.55 11.98 -4.18
CA GLU A 68 -5.83 11.28 -3.99
C GLU A 68 -5.72 10.12 -3.00
N PHE A 69 -4.66 9.31 -3.10
CA PHE A 69 -4.36 8.26 -2.15
C PHE A 69 -4.22 8.85 -0.75
N THR A 70 -3.30 9.79 -0.59
CA THR A 70 -2.94 10.37 0.70
C THR A 70 -4.13 11.02 1.41
N ARG A 71 -4.92 11.84 0.71
CA ARG A 71 -6.12 12.49 1.28
C ARG A 71 -7.23 11.51 1.64
N CYS A 72 -7.27 10.35 1.00
CA CYS A 72 -8.26 9.33 1.30
C CYS A 72 -7.89 8.60 2.60
N ILE A 73 -6.65 8.13 2.69
CA ILE A 73 -6.19 7.25 3.76
C ILE A 73 -5.65 7.99 5.00
N ILE A 74 -5.22 9.24 4.87
CA ILE A 74 -4.88 10.17 5.96
C ILE A 74 -5.73 11.44 5.77
N PRO A 75 -7.04 11.39 6.08
CA PRO A 75 -7.96 12.49 5.80
C PRO A 75 -7.79 13.70 6.74
N HIS A 76 -7.10 13.51 7.86
CA HIS A 76 -6.80 14.54 8.85
C HIS A 76 -5.30 14.59 9.10
N PHE A 77 -4.75 15.79 9.18
CA PHE A 77 -3.34 16.05 9.49
C PHE A 77 -3.21 17.43 10.15
N THR A 78 -2.16 17.61 10.94
CA THR A 78 -1.80 18.88 11.58
C THR A 78 -0.40 19.35 11.16
N ASN A 79 0.42 18.48 10.58
CA ASN A 79 1.75 18.79 10.09
C ASN A 79 1.81 18.69 8.55
N TRP A 80 1.66 19.83 7.88
CA TRP A 80 1.65 19.93 6.41
C TRP A 80 2.96 19.47 5.78
N ALA A 81 4.10 19.79 6.36
CA ALA A 81 5.41 19.44 5.80
C ALA A 81 5.60 17.90 5.76
N ARG A 82 5.29 17.21 6.87
CA ARG A 82 5.30 15.73 6.91
C ARG A 82 4.30 15.14 5.93
N TYR A 83 3.11 15.75 5.82
CA TYR A 83 2.08 15.31 4.89
C TYR A 83 2.55 15.38 3.44
N ILE A 84 3.18 16.48 3.02
CA ILE A 84 3.75 16.62 1.66
C ILE A 84 4.92 15.65 1.43
N ALA A 85 5.78 15.43 2.43
CA ALA A 85 6.85 14.43 2.34
C ALA A 85 6.28 13.03 2.07
N TYR A 86 5.19 12.66 2.78
CA TYR A 86 4.47 11.41 2.54
C TYR A 86 3.86 11.36 1.13
N VAL A 87 3.21 12.43 0.65
CA VAL A 87 2.66 12.49 -0.73
C VAL A 87 3.76 12.20 -1.77
N ARG A 88 4.95 12.79 -1.62
CA ARG A 88 6.07 12.55 -2.54
C ARG A 88 6.56 11.10 -2.50
N LEU A 89 6.61 10.48 -1.33
CA LEU A 89 6.93 9.06 -1.18
C LEU A 89 5.89 8.19 -1.91
N ILE A 90 4.59 8.50 -1.78
CA ILE A 90 3.53 7.80 -2.51
C ILE A 90 3.63 8.04 -4.02
N ALA A 91 4.08 9.20 -4.48
CA ALA A 91 4.33 9.43 -5.91
C ALA A 91 5.42 8.49 -6.45
N ILE A 92 6.50 8.28 -5.68
CA ILE A 92 7.55 7.32 -6.02
C ILE A 92 6.99 5.90 -6.08
N SER A 93 6.26 5.45 -5.04
CA SER A 93 5.64 4.12 -5.02
C SER A 93 4.64 3.93 -6.17
N THR A 94 3.89 4.97 -6.53
CA THR A 94 2.95 4.92 -7.67
C THR A 94 3.68 4.65 -8.98
N VAL A 95 4.83 5.29 -9.21
CA VAL A 95 5.66 5.00 -10.39
C VAL A 95 6.28 3.61 -10.29
N ALA A 96 6.68 3.17 -9.10
CA ALA A 96 7.20 1.82 -8.88
C ALA A 96 6.19 0.74 -9.28
N GLU A 97 4.92 0.92 -8.93
CA GLU A 97 3.86 -0.04 -9.26
C GLU A 97 3.56 -0.10 -10.77
N TYR A 98 3.65 1.04 -11.44
CA TYR A 98 3.35 1.17 -12.87
C TYR A 98 4.53 0.74 -13.76
N ASN A 99 5.73 1.23 -13.47
CA ASN A 99 6.92 1.05 -14.31
C ASN A 99 8.19 1.05 -13.44
N GLY A 100 8.46 -0.11 -12.83
CA GLY A 100 9.60 -0.30 -11.97
C GLY A 100 10.95 -0.20 -12.67
N ALA A 101 11.02 -0.27 -14.00
CA ALA A 101 12.27 -0.08 -14.74
C ALA A 101 12.85 1.34 -14.56
N LEU A 102 12.02 2.30 -14.14
CA LEU A 102 12.45 3.67 -13.83
C LEU A 102 13.04 3.83 -12.42
N ILE A 103 13.00 2.78 -11.60
CA ILE A 103 13.39 2.81 -10.20
C ILE A 103 14.43 1.71 -9.95
N ASP A 104 15.61 2.11 -9.48
CA ASP A 104 16.58 1.18 -8.89
C ASP A 104 16.78 1.50 -7.41
N ALA A 105 16.01 0.81 -6.56
CA ALA A 105 16.04 0.99 -5.12
C ALA A 105 17.37 0.55 -4.46
N VAL A 106 18.21 -0.20 -5.18
CA VAL A 106 19.46 -0.77 -4.63
C VAL A 106 20.60 0.23 -4.73
N THR A 107 20.70 0.98 -5.84
CA THR A 107 21.89 1.77 -6.16
C THR A 107 21.68 3.28 -6.06
N GLU A 108 20.43 3.76 -6.08
CA GLU A 108 20.12 5.19 -6.14
C GLU A 108 19.37 5.68 -4.89
N ASN A 109 19.97 6.65 -4.19
CA ASN A 109 19.25 7.42 -3.15
C ASN A 109 18.38 8.54 -3.74
N THR A 110 18.64 8.92 -5.00
CA THR A 110 17.83 9.89 -5.73
C THR A 110 17.04 9.18 -6.82
N VAL A 111 15.74 9.02 -6.62
CA VAL A 111 14.82 8.35 -7.54
C VAL A 111 13.82 9.37 -8.06
N LEU A 112 13.71 9.49 -9.38
CA LEU A 112 12.79 10.42 -10.05
C LEU A 112 12.92 11.88 -9.56
N GLY A 113 14.15 12.32 -9.29
CA GLY A 113 14.44 13.66 -8.79
C GLY A 113 14.23 13.84 -7.28
N TYR A 114 13.71 12.84 -6.57
CA TYR A 114 13.55 12.87 -5.12
C TYR A 114 14.70 12.19 -4.40
N ASN A 115 15.21 12.80 -3.34
CA ASN A 115 16.11 12.12 -2.41
C ASN A 115 15.29 11.36 -1.36
N ILE A 116 15.25 10.02 -1.45
CA ILE A 116 14.43 9.16 -0.59
C ILE A 116 14.83 9.31 0.88
N LYS A 117 16.14 9.37 1.16
CA LYS A 117 16.65 9.54 2.53
C LYS A 117 16.15 10.84 3.16
N ASN A 118 16.18 11.94 2.41
CA ASN A 118 15.69 13.22 2.89
C ASN A 118 14.18 13.21 3.09
N LEU A 119 13.40 12.62 2.16
CA LEU A 119 11.94 12.53 2.33
C LEU A 119 11.54 11.69 3.55
N LEU A 120 12.23 10.57 3.79
CA LEU A 120 11.99 9.73 4.97
C LEU A 120 12.38 10.47 6.26
N HIS A 121 13.49 11.24 6.23
CA HIS A 121 13.86 12.12 7.34
C HIS A 121 12.86 13.26 7.54
N ASP A 122 12.31 13.85 6.48
CA ASP A 122 11.31 14.90 6.60
C ASP A 122 10.00 14.36 7.19
N LEU A 123 9.64 13.10 6.85
CA LEU A 123 8.44 12.44 7.35
C LEU A 123 8.60 11.89 8.79
N PHE A 124 9.71 11.23 9.11
CA PHE A 124 9.92 10.50 10.38
C PHE A 124 11.11 10.99 11.20
N GLY A 125 11.83 12.02 10.77
CA GLY A 125 12.96 12.58 11.51
C GLY A 125 12.55 12.97 12.94
N GLY A 126 13.39 12.58 13.90
CA GLY A 126 13.16 12.84 15.31
C GLY A 126 12.14 11.94 16.01
N VAL A 127 11.63 10.88 15.37
CA VAL A 127 10.80 9.86 16.04
C VAL A 127 11.50 8.50 16.13
N PRO A 128 11.22 7.67 17.17
CA PRO A 128 11.91 6.40 17.39
C PRO A 128 11.82 5.39 16.24
N ILE A 129 10.73 5.43 15.47
CA ILE A 129 10.45 4.48 14.38
C ILE A 129 11.09 4.85 13.04
N HIS A 130 11.90 5.92 12.99
CA HIS A 130 12.45 6.46 11.74
C HIS A 130 13.23 5.42 10.93
N GLU A 131 14.15 4.69 11.56
CA GLU A 131 14.99 3.70 10.87
C GLU A 131 14.16 2.52 10.38
N GLU A 132 13.22 2.03 11.21
CA GLU A 132 12.33 0.93 10.85
C GLU A 132 11.43 1.29 9.66
N MET A 133 10.77 2.44 9.69
CA MET A 133 9.91 2.88 8.58
C MET A 133 10.69 3.23 7.32
N SER A 134 11.95 3.64 7.47
CA SER A 134 12.84 3.85 6.33
C SER A 134 13.14 2.53 5.61
N ARG A 135 13.44 1.47 6.36
CA ARG A 135 13.63 0.12 5.82
C ARG A 135 12.33 -0.43 5.24
N GLU A 136 11.19 -0.20 5.90
CA GLU A 136 9.87 -0.62 5.41
C GLU A 136 9.57 -0.04 4.02
N PHE A 137 9.75 1.27 3.85
CA PHE A 137 9.52 1.93 2.56
C PHE A 137 10.49 1.46 1.47
N ARG A 138 11.77 1.28 1.81
CA ARG A 138 12.77 0.79 0.85
C ARG A 138 12.50 -0.64 0.42
N THR A 139 12.03 -1.49 1.35
CA THR A 139 11.62 -2.86 1.06
C THR A 139 10.45 -2.86 0.10
N ASN A 140 9.41 -2.07 0.39
CA ASN A 140 8.27 -1.89 -0.50
C ASN A 140 8.76 -1.48 -1.89
N LEU A 141 9.54 -0.40 -1.99
CA LEU A 141 9.99 0.14 -3.25
C LEU A 141 10.77 -0.88 -4.09
N LEU A 142 11.64 -1.66 -3.45
CA LEU A 142 12.43 -2.71 -4.10
C LEU A 142 11.55 -3.78 -4.75
N PHE A 143 10.68 -4.43 -3.98
CA PHE A 143 9.87 -5.54 -4.49
C PHE A 143 8.76 -5.07 -5.41
N THR A 144 8.18 -3.89 -5.16
CA THR A 144 7.19 -3.29 -6.05
C THR A 144 7.80 -2.93 -7.40
N ALA A 145 9.01 -2.35 -7.43
CA ALA A 145 9.70 -2.06 -8.69
C ALA A 145 10.15 -3.32 -9.44
N ASP A 146 10.57 -4.37 -8.71
CA ASP A 146 10.92 -5.64 -9.35
C ASP A 146 9.68 -6.33 -9.95
N LYS A 147 8.54 -6.30 -9.24
CA LYS A 147 7.25 -6.85 -9.71
C LYS A 147 6.79 -6.27 -11.05
N SER A 148 7.05 -4.99 -11.29
CA SER A 148 6.53 -4.22 -12.43
C SER A 148 7.51 -4.06 -13.60
N CYS A 149 8.61 -4.82 -13.63
CA CYS A 149 9.55 -4.85 -14.75
C CYS A 149 10.16 -6.25 -14.95
N ASP A 150 11.15 -6.37 -15.84
CA ASP A 150 11.79 -7.66 -16.16
C ASP A 150 12.56 -8.26 -14.97
N ARG A 151 12.89 -7.47 -13.94
CA ARG A 151 13.54 -7.96 -12.71
C ARG A 151 12.65 -8.90 -11.89
N ARG A 152 11.35 -9.01 -12.20
CA ARG A 152 10.47 -10.06 -11.69
C ARG A 152 10.98 -11.48 -11.98
N ASN A 153 11.85 -11.64 -12.97
CA ASN A 153 12.46 -12.93 -13.31
C ASN A 153 13.84 -13.14 -12.67
N SER A 154 14.20 -12.31 -11.69
CA SER A 154 15.40 -12.52 -10.86
C SER A 154 15.16 -13.59 -9.80
N ASP A 155 16.25 -14.20 -9.32
CA ASP A 155 16.22 -15.13 -8.17
C ASP A 155 15.60 -14.47 -6.93
N LEU A 156 15.93 -13.20 -6.67
CA LEU A 156 15.37 -12.44 -5.53
C LEU A 156 13.84 -12.39 -5.56
N PHE A 157 13.25 -11.99 -6.70
CA PHE A 157 11.79 -11.90 -6.80
C PHE A 157 11.13 -13.29 -6.77
N HIS A 158 11.80 -14.30 -7.33
CA HIS A 158 11.33 -15.69 -7.27
C HIS A 158 11.22 -16.19 -5.84
N ARG A 159 12.28 -15.99 -5.04
CA ARG A 159 12.29 -16.30 -3.60
C ARG A 159 11.17 -15.58 -2.86
N TYR A 160 11.01 -14.30 -3.14
CA TYR A 160 9.96 -13.47 -2.54
C TYR A 160 8.55 -14.01 -2.85
N VAL A 161 8.25 -14.40 -4.10
CA VAL A 161 6.95 -14.98 -4.45
C VAL A 161 6.76 -16.37 -3.83
N ASN A 162 7.82 -17.19 -3.70
CA ASN A 162 7.72 -18.48 -2.99
C ASN A 162 7.29 -18.29 -1.54
N LEU A 163 7.81 -17.25 -0.85
CA LEU A 163 7.45 -16.94 0.53
C LEU A 163 5.96 -16.61 0.70
N LEU A 164 5.32 -16.02 -0.31
CA LEU A 164 3.89 -15.73 -0.26
C LEU A 164 3.05 -17.00 -0.08
N GLY A 165 3.53 -18.16 -0.55
CA GLY A 165 2.85 -19.44 -0.43
C GLY A 165 3.12 -20.22 0.87
N GLN A 166 4.05 -19.78 1.72
CA GLN A 166 4.53 -20.60 2.85
C GLN A 166 3.53 -20.68 4.01
N ALA A 167 3.15 -19.53 4.58
CA ALA A 167 2.29 -19.47 5.75
C ALA A 167 1.51 -18.14 5.78
N PRO A 168 0.27 -18.12 6.29
CA PRO A 168 -0.56 -16.91 6.26
C PRO A 168 0.07 -15.75 7.05
N ARG A 169 0.72 -16.01 8.18
CA ARG A 169 1.40 -14.97 8.97
C ARG A 169 2.54 -14.30 8.20
N THR A 170 3.39 -15.09 7.55
CA THR A 170 4.49 -14.59 6.70
C THR A 170 3.92 -13.81 5.52
N TRP A 171 2.88 -14.33 4.87
CA TRP A 171 2.22 -13.64 3.78
C TRP A 171 1.70 -12.26 4.19
N PHE A 172 1.01 -12.17 5.32
CA PHE A 172 0.49 -10.88 5.78
C PHE A 172 1.59 -9.89 6.13
N ARG A 173 2.74 -10.33 6.64
CA ARG A 173 3.89 -9.43 6.86
C ARG A 173 4.45 -8.87 5.55
N LEU A 174 4.54 -9.71 4.51
CA LEU A 174 4.98 -9.29 3.16
C LEU A 174 3.94 -8.37 2.51
N ARG A 175 2.65 -8.71 2.62
CA ARG A 175 1.54 -7.91 2.10
C ARG A 175 1.43 -6.56 2.81
N ASP A 176 1.66 -6.50 4.11
CA ASP A 176 1.72 -5.27 4.91
C ASP A 176 2.78 -4.31 4.35
N CYS A 177 3.96 -4.84 4.01
CA CYS A 177 5.01 -4.09 3.35
C CYS A 177 4.63 -3.68 1.91
N ASP A 178 4.16 -4.60 1.05
CA ASP A 178 3.76 -4.31 -0.35
C ASP A 178 2.59 -3.31 -0.41
N GLY A 179 1.65 -3.37 0.54
CA GLY A 179 0.53 -2.45 0.67
C GLY A 179 0.82 -1.19 1.50
N LEU A 180 2.04 -1.03 2.03
CA LEU A 180 2.46 0.06 2.91
C LEU A 180 1.54 0.28 4.13
N ALA A 181 0.92 -0.77 4.69
CA ALA A 181 -0.11 -0.58 5.71
C ALA A 181 0.46 -0.03 7.02
N ARG A 182 1.45 -0.68 7.63
CA ARG A 182 2.12 -0.18 8.85
C ARG A 182 2.84 1.16 8.62
N PHE A 183 3.45 1.32 7.45
CA PHE A 183 4.13 2.55 7.06
C PHE A 183 3.15 3.73 7.03
N THR A 184 1.96 3.50 6.48
CA THR A 184 0.91 4.51 6.42
C THR A 184 0.32 4.81 7.80
N ILE A 185 0.12 3.79 8.64
CA ILE A 185 -0.32 3.99 10.03
C ILE A 185 0.67 4.89 10.76
N ALA A 186 1.97 4.60 10.66
CA ALA A 186 3.03 5.43 11.22
C ALA A 186 3.02 6.86 10.65
N ALA A 187 2.88 7.00 9.33
CA ALA A 187 2.79 8.30 8.68
C ALA A 187 1.58 9.11 9.16
N SER A 188 0.43 8.46 9.35
CA SER A 188 -0.80 9.07 9.88
C SER A 188 -0.57 9.65 11.28
N LEU A 189 0.13 8.92 12.16
CA LEU A 189 0.46 9.39 13.50
C LEU A 189 1.36 10.64 13.46
N VAL A 190 2.49 10.59 12.76
CA VAL A 190 3.43 11.73 12.71
C VAL A 190 2.86 12.94 11.97
N CYS A 191 2.01 12.73 10.95
CA CYS A 191 1.31 13.82 10.27
C CYS A 191 0.28 14.50 11.18
N ASN A 192 -0.16 13.85 12.26
CA ASN A 192 -1.07 14.39 13.27
C ASN A 192 -0.36 14.81 14.56
N GLY A 193 0.98 14.84 14.59
CA GLY A 193 1.75 15.30 15.74
C GLY A 193 1.85 14.28 16.89
N ILE A 194 1.56 13.00 16.61
CA ILE A 194 1.66 11.91 17.58
C ILE A 194 3.03 11.25 17.40
N TYR A 195 3.91 11.40 18.38
CA TYR A 195 5.33 11.03 18.27
C TYR A 195 5.79 10.04 19.35
N ASP A 196 5.05 9.95 20.44
CA ASP A 196 5.37 9.22 21.68
C ASP A 196 4.59 7.91 21.82
N ARG A 197 3.60 7.66 20.96
CA ARG A 197 2.78 6.45 20.98
C ARG A 197 2.92 5.64 19.70
N TRP A 198 3.32 4.39 19.87
CA TRP A 198 3.50 3.42 18.80
C TRP A 198 2.79 2.12 19.14
N PHE A 199 2.30 1.45 18.10
CA PHE A 199 1.67 0.15 18.23
C PHE A 199 2.72 -0.94 18.38
N THR A 200 2.40 -2.01 19.12
CA THR A 200 3.24 -3.20 19.16
C THR A 200 3.22 -3.92 17.82
N GLU A 201 4.20 -4.80 17.57
CA GLU A 201 4.21 -5.63 16.34
C GLU A 201 2.90 -6.41 16.18
N GLN A 202 2.35 -6.97 17.27
CA GLN A 202 1.08 -7.70 17.21
C GLN A 202 -0.09 -6.80 16.83
N GLN A 203 -0.13 -5.57 17.33
CA GLN A 203 -1.17 -4.59 17.00
C GLN A 203 -1.06 -4.14 15.52
N LEU A 204 0.15 -3.85 15.04
CA LEU A 204 0.39 -3.52 13.63
C LEU A 204 -0.01 -4.68 12.73
N GLN A 205 0.35 -5.90 13.10
CA GLN A 205 -0.01 -7.10 12.35
C GLN A 205 -1.53 -7.24 12.22
N ILE A 206 -2.30 -7.08 13.31
CA ILE A 206 -3.78 -7.14 13.26
C ILE A 206 -4.38 -6.02 12.40
N LEU A 207 -3.89 -4.78 12.56
CA LEU A 207 -4.38 -3.65 11.78
C LEU A 207 -4.08 -3.85 10.28
N GLY A 208 -2.90 -4.34 9.92
CA GLY A 208 -2.52 -4.69 8.56
C GLY A 208 -3.39 -5.81 7.99
N GLU A 209 -3.59 -6.89 8.75
CA GLU A 209 -4.42 -8.03 8.34
C GLU A 209 -5.86 -7.63 8.03
N ILE A 210 -6.50 -6.85 8.90
CA ILE A 210 -7.86 -6.34 8.69
C ILE A 210 -7.89 -5.46 7.43
N SER A 211 -6.96 -4.50 7.33
CA SER A 211 -6.86 -3.55 6.21
C SER A 211 -6.77 -4.27 4.87
N LEU A 212 -5.82 -5.20 4.77
CA LEU A 212 -5.46 -5.86 3.52
C LEU A 212 -6.46 -6.94 3.12
N THR A 213 -7.02 -7.68 4.09
CA THR A 213 -8.11 -8.63 3.81
C THR A 213 -9.33 -7.91 3.24
N MET A 214 -9.69 -6.76 3.81
CA MET A 214 -10.83 -5.99 3.33
C MET A 214 -10.57 -5.41 1.94
N TYR A 215 -9.40 -4.79 1.75
CA TYR A 215 -8.98 -4.22 0.47
C TYR A 215 -8.94 -5.29 -0.64
N ASP A 216 -8.30 -6.44 -0.39
CA ASP A 216 -8.14 -7.51 -1.37
C ASP A 216 -9.47 -8.17 -1.73
N ALA A 217 -10.46 -8.14 -0.83
CA ALA A 217 -11.78 -8.72 -1.09
C ALA A 217 -12.56 -7.88 -2.09
N VAL A 218 -12.46 -6.55 -1.98
CA VAL A 218 -13.07 -5.59 -2.90
C VAL A 218 -12.32 -5.58 -4.21
N ALA A 219 -10.98 -5.53 -4.17
CA ALA A 219 -10.11 -5.49 -5.34
C ALA A 219 -9.94 -6.84 -6.06
N TYR A 220 -10.50 -7.94 -5.54
CA TYR A 220 -10.30 -9.32 -6.01
C TYR A 220 -10.28 -9.48 -7.54
N HIS A 221 -11.33 -9.06 -8.23
CA HIS A 221 -11.43 -9.22 -9.69
C HIS A 221 -10.44 -8.33 -10.45
N LYS A 222 -10.19 -7.12 -9.93
CA LYS A 222 -9.16 -6.22 -10.48
C LYS A 222 -7.77 -6.84 -10.33
N HIS A 223 -7.41 -7.30 -9.14
CA HIS A 223 -6.11 -7.95 -8.88
C HIS A 223 -5.93 -9.20 -9.75
N ARG A 224 -7.01 -9.96 -9.97
CA ARG A 224 -6.99 -11.12 -10.88
C ARG A 224 -6.83 -10.71 -12.35
N ALA A 225 -7.40 -9.56 -12.75
CA ALA A 225 -7.17 -8.96 -14.06
C ALA A 225 -5.74 -8.40 -14.21
N GLU A 226 -5.10 -8.00 -13.12
CA GLU A 226 -3.70 -7.54 -13.07
C GLU A 226 -2.72 -8.72 -12.93
N GLY A 227 -3.19 -9.95 -12.72
CA GLY A 227 -2.29 -11.08 -12.45
C GLY A 227 -1.50 -10.93 -11.15
N GLU A 228 -2.00 -10.13 -10.21
CA GLU A 228 -1.35 -9.82 -8.94
C GLU A 228 -0.98 -11.09 -8.17
N VAL A 229 0.15 -11.05 -7.46
CA VAL A 229 0.68 -12.14 -6.64
C VAL A 229 0.34 -11.95 -5.16
N HIS A 230 -0.08 -10.75 -4.77
CA HIS A 230 -0.37 -10.33 -3.40
C HIS A 230 -1.87 -10.22 -3.05
N ASN A 231 -2.78 -10.99 -3.65
CA ASN A 231 -4.18 -10.97 -3.20
C ASN A 231 -4.45 -12.10 -2.19
N THR A 232 -5.01 -11.79 -1.00
CA THR A 232 -5.33 -12.79 0.05
C THR A 232 -6.09 -14.01 -0.50
N PHE A 233 -7.04 -13.78 -1.40
CA PHE A 233 -7.95 -14.82 -1.89
C PHE A 233 -7.38 -15.62 -3.06
N ALA A 234 -6.19 -15.27 -3.56
CA ALA A 234 -5.40 -16.18 -4.39
C ALA A 234 -4.94 -17.40 -3.58
N TYR A 235 -4.67 -17.20 -2.28
CA TYR A 235 -4.17 -18.22 -1.36
C TYR A 235 -5.28 -18.84 -0.52
N ALA A 236 -6.17 -18.02 0.08
CA ALA A 236 -7.24 -18.53 0.94
C ALA A 236 -8.43 -19.17 0.18
N GLY A 237 -8.56 -18.90 -1.12
CA GLY A 237 -9.72 -19.28 -1.93
C GLY A 237 -10.81 -18.19 -1.99
N ASP A 238 -11.57 -18.18 -3.08
CA ASP A 238 -12.61 -17.15 -3.32
C ASP A 238 -13.87 -17.37 -2.49
N GLU A 239 -14.08 -18.62 -2.04
CA GLU A 239 -15.25 -19.08 -1.34
C GLU A 239 -15.39 -18.45 0.05
N VAL A 240 -14.26 -18.11 0.68
CA VAL A 240 -14.21 -17.46 1.99
C VAL A 240 -14.16 -15.93 1.90
N ARG A 241 -14.12 -15.36 0.70
CA ARG A 241 -13.93 -13.90 0.51
C ARG A 241 -14.97 -13.05 1.23
N LYS A 242 -16.24 -13.43 1.09
CA LYS A 242 -17.35 -12.69 1.70
C LYS A 242 -17.35 -12.80 3.22
N THR A 243 -17.09 -13.99 3.75
CA THR A 243 -17.09 -14.25 5.19
C THR A 243 -15.88 -13.62 5.87
N ALA A 244 -14.70 -13.66 5.24
CA ALA A 244 -13.49 -12.99 5.72
C ALA A 244 -13.65 -11.46 5.76
N TYR A 245 -14.17 -10.84 4.68
CA TYR A 245 -14.47 -9.41 4.66
C TYR A 245 -15.43 -9.01 5.78
N HIS A 246 -16.52 -9.77 5.93
CA HIS A 246 -17.52 -9.52 6.96
C HIS A 246 -16.91 -9.56 8.37
N ARG A 247 -16.11 -10.60 8.67
CA ARG A 247 -15.41 -10.73 9.96
C ARG A 247 -14.46 -9.58 10.22
N CYS A 248 -13.60 -9.24 9.26
CA CYS A 248 -12.66 -8.13 9.40
C CYS A 248 -13.38 -6.80 9.63
N ARG A 249 -14.49 -6.55 8.93
CA ARG A 249 -15.31 -5.35 9.13
C ARG A 249 -15.92 -5.29 10.53
N GLU A 250 -16.45 -6.39 11.05
CA GLU A 250 -17.02 -6.42 12.40
C GLU A 250 -15.93 -6.28 13.48
N THR A 251 -14.77 -6.91 13.28
CA THR A 251 -13.59 -6.69 14.14
C THR A 251 -13.14 -5.23 14.11
N LEU A 252 -13.10 -4.60 12.93
CA LEU A 252 -12.80 -3.18 12.78
C LEU A 252 -13.80 -2.29 13.52
N TRP A 253 -15.10 -2.60 13.45
CA TRP A 253 -16.13 -1.86 14.18
C TRP A 253 -16.00 -2.01 15.71
N ALA A 254 -15.60 -3.19 16.19
CA ALA A 254 -15.31 -3.38 17.60
C ALA A 254 -14.09 -2.55 18.04
N LEU A 255 -13.01 -2.56 17.25
CA LEU A 255 -11.82 -1.75 17.52
C LEU A 255 -12.12 -0.24 17.44
N ASP A 256 -12.98 0.18 16.51
CA ASP A 256 -13.47 1.56 16.41
C ASP A 256 -14.19 2.01 17.68
N ALA A 257 -15.11 1.18 18.20
CA ALA A 257 -15.80 1.47 19.45
C ALA A 257 -14.83 1.59 20.63
N LEU A 258 -13.78 0.77 20.69
CA LEU A 258 -12.71 0.87 21.69
C LEU A 258 -11.86 2.15 21.49
N ALA A 259 -11.62 2.55 20.25
CA ALA A 259 -10.85 3.73 19.89
C ALA A 259 -11.57 5.07 20.12
N ALA A 260 -12.85 5.06 20.52
CA ALA A 260 -13.69 6.26 20.54
C ALA A 260 -13.11 7.47 21.29
N LYS A 261 -12.19 7.26 22.23
CA LYS A 261 -11.50 8.32 22.99
C LYS A 261 -9.98 8.32 22.85
N ASP A 262 -9.44 7.48 21.98
CA ASP A 262 -8.01 7.28 21.80
C ASP A 262 -7.55 7.87 20.47
N THR A 263 -6.94 9.05 20.50
CA THR A 263 -6.57 9.78 19.27
C THR A 263 -5.57 9.02 18.39
N SER A 264 -4.62 8.30 19.00
CA SER A 264 -3.64 7.50 18.24
C SER A 264 -4.29 6.31 17.57
N LEU A 265 -5.14 5.60 18.29
CA LEU A 265 -5.91 4.49 17.72
C LEU A 265 -6.91 5.00 16.69
N GLN A 266 -7.51 6.18 16.86
CA GLN A 266 -8.35 6.82 15.85
C GLN A 266 -7.60 7.08 14.55
N CYS A 267 -6.35 7.54 14.58
CA CYS A 267 -5.53 7.72 13.37
C CYS A 267 -5.33 6.39 12.62
N ALA A 268 -4.99 5.32 13.34
CA ALA A 268 -4.81 3.99 12.75
C ALA A 268 -6.11 3.39 12.21
N ILE A 269 -7.19 3.47 13.00
CA ILE A 269 -8.51 2.98 12.60
C ILE A 269 -9.06 3.79 11.42
N SER A 270 -8.81 5.09 11.34
CA SER A 270 -9.17 5.89 10.17
C SER A 270 -8.51 5.33 8.92
N PHE A 271 -7.20 5.10 8.95
CA PHE A 271 -6.50 4.44 7.84
C PHE A 271 -7.16 3.09 7.48
N THR A 272 -7.32 2.18 8.45
CA THR A 272 -7.91 0.84 8.24
C THR A 272 -9.30 0.91 7.61
N ARG A 273 -10.14 1.87 8.02
CA ARG A 273 -11.46 2.08 7.41
C ARG A 273 -11.36 2.49 5.95
N TYR A 274 -10.54 3.49 5.65
CA TYR A 274 -10.45 4.06 4.31
C TYR A 274 -9.83 3.08 3.32
N ILE A 275 -8.76 2.38 3.71
CA ILE A 275 -8.14 1.36 2.85
C ILE A 275 -9.06 0.16 2.63
N GLY A 276 -9.83 -0.26 3.63
CA GLY A 276 -10.74 -1.41 3.52
C GLY A 276 -12.02 -1.17 2.71
N GLY A 277 -12.27 0.03 2.18
CA GLY A 277 -13.50 0.33 1.45
C GLY A 277 -13.48 1.63 0.63
N PRO A 278 -13.58 2.82 1.26
CA PRO A 278 -13.69 4.10 0.57
C PRO A 278 -12.62 4.38 -0.49
N ILE A 279 -11.38 3.91 -0.30
CA ILE A 279 -10.29 4.07 -1.27
C ILE A 279 -10.68 3.60 -2.67
N HIS A 280 -11.52 2.56 -2.75
CA HIS A 280 -11.98 1.99 -4.00
C HIS A 280 -12.98 2.89 -4.75
N MET A 281 -13.62 3.83 -4.06
CA MET A 281 -14.56 4.77 -4.69
C MET A 281 -13.93 6.15 -4.92
N MET A 282 -12.93 6.51 -4.10
CA MET A 282 -12.40 7.88 -4.06
C MET A 282 -11.20 8.10 -4.97
N MET A 283 -10.42 7.06 -5.27
CA MET A 283 -9.20 7.18 -6.08
C MET A 283 -9.45 6.83 -7.53
N ARG A 284 -8.88 7.60 -8.46
CA ARG A 284 -8.94 7.35 -9.91
C ARG A 284 -8.59 5.93 -10.30
N ARG A 285 -7.56 5.37 -9.66
CA ARG A 285 -7.08 4.00 -9.87
C ARG A 285 -8.13 2.92 -9.59
N TYR A 286 -9.16 3.24 -8.81
CA TYR A 286 -10.20 2.29 -8.42
C TYR A 286 -11.63 2.73 -8.73
N ARG A 287 -11.92 3.96 -9.20
CA ARG A 287 -13.28 4.56 -9.32
C ARG A 287 -14.30 3.63 -9.98
N PHE A 288 -14.83 2.69 -9.18
CA PHE A 288 -15.69 1.62 -9.68
C PHE A 288 -16.96 2.21 -10.29
N VAL A 289 -17.46 3.30 -9.70
CA VAL A 289 -18.63 4.04 -10.19
C VAL A 289 -18.40 4.68 -11.56
N ASP A 290 -17.30 5.43 -11.73
CA ASP A 290 -16.99 6.13 -12.99
C ASP A 290 -16.70 5.14 -14.13
N ASP A 291 -16.06 4.02 -13.80
CA ASP A 291 -15.63 3.02 -14.78
C ASP A 291 -16.73 2.02 -15.16
N GLY A 292 -17.94 2.18 -14.60
CA GLY A 292 -19.01 1.18 -14.74
C GLY A 292 -18.64 -0.20 -14.15
N LEU A 293 -17.53 -0.27 -13.41
CA LEU A 293 -17.08 -1.47 -12.72
C LEU A 293 -18.00 -1.69 -11.53
N THR A 294 -18.54 -2.88 -11.40
CA THR A 294 -19.32 -3.18 -10.19
C THR A 294 -18.40 -3.82 -9.17
N ILE A 295 -18.43 -3.29 -7.95
CA ILE A 295 -17.77 -3.93 -6.79
C ILE A 295 -18.26 -5.38 -6.73
N GLY A 296 -17.34 -6.33 -6.96
CA GLY A 296 -17.65 -7.76 -6.96
C GLY A 296 -18.18 -8.36 -8.26
N LYS A 297 -18.17 -7.66 -9.41
CA LYS A 297 -18.38 -8.33 -10.72
C LYS A 297 -17.06 -8.86 -11.30
N PRO A 298 -17.09 -10.00 -12.01
CA PRO A 298 -15.93 -10.50 -12.74
C PRO A 298 -15.39 -9.49 -13.76
N GLU A 299 -14.07 -9.51 -13.93
CA GLU A 299 -13.35 -8.76 -14.94
C GLU A 299 -13.72 -9.19 -16.38
N THR A 300 -13.66 -8.25 -17.31
CA THR A 300 -13.89 -8.43 -18.75
C THR A 300 -12.55 -8.45 -19.50
N GLU A 301 -12.53 -8.91 -20.76
CA GLU A 301 -11.31 -8.86 -21.58
C GLU A 301 -10.83 -7.42 -21.83
N GLU A 302 -11.75 -6.45 -21.85
CA GLU A 302 -11.42 -5.02 -21.96
C GLU A 302 -10.62 -4.52 -20.74
N ILE A 303 -11.03 -4.90 -19.52
CA ILE A 303 -10.31 -4.52 -18.29
C ILE A 303 -8.89 -5.12 -18.31
N ILE A 304 -8.75 -6.37 -18.75
CA ILE A 304 -7.46 -7.04 -18.87
C ILE A 304 -6.58 -6.34 -19.92
N TRP A 305 -7.15 -5.94 -21.06
CA TRP A 305 -6.45 -5.16 -22.07
C TRP A 305 -5.97 -3.81 -21.53
N ASN A 306 -6.82 -3.09 -20.79
CA ASN A 306 -6.48 -1.80 -20.17
C ASN A 306 -5.32 -1.91 -19.18
N ALA A 307 -5.27 -2.98 -18.37
CA ALA A 307 -4.16 -3.23 -17.46
C ALA A 307 -2.82 -3.46 -18.20
N ARG A 308 -2.84 -4.11 -19.37
CA ARG A 308 -1.63 -4.27 -20.23
C ARG A 308 -1.17 -2.97 -20.89
N GLN A 309 -2.10 -2.05 -21.13
CA GLN A 309 -1.80 -0.74 -21.73
C GLN A 309 -1.49 0.35 -20.69
N HIS A 310 -1.44 -0.04 -19.42
CA HIS A 310 -1.21 0.87 -18.30
C HIS A 310 -2.21 2.02 -18.19
N VAL A 311 -3.45 1.77 -18.61
CA VAL A 311 -4.55 2.71 -18.41
C VAL A 311 -4.74 2.88 -16.91
N LYS A 312 -4.76 4.14 -16.44
CA LYS A 312 -4.83 4.50 -15.01
C LYS A 312 -3.65 4.03 -14.15
N LEU A 313 -2.46 3.96 -14.74
CA LEU A 313 -1.25 3.47 -14.07
C LEU A 313 -1.41 2.03 -13.55
N TRP A 314 -2.34 1.26 -14.13
CA TRP A 314 -2.45 -0.17 -13.84
C TRP A 314 -1.26 -0.92 -14.46
N ASN A 315 -0.96 -2.08 -13.90
CA ASN A 315 0.05 -2.96 -14.46
C ASN A 315 -0.46 -4.39 -14.40
N ARG A 316 -0.17 -5.18 -15.44
CA ARG A 316 -0.46 -6.61 -15.47
C ARG A 316 0.83 -7.42 -15.40
N VAL A 317 0.91 -8.30 -14.40
CA VAL A 317 1.99 -9.26 -14.20
C VAL A 317 1.70 -10.51 -15.05
N ASP A 318 1.91 -10.42 -16.36
CA ASP A 318 1.86 -11.58 -17.27
C ASP A 318 3.10 -12.47 -17.10
N LEU A 319 2.94 -13.79 -17.32
CA LEU A 319 4.06 -14.74 -17.32
C LEU A 319 5.12 -14.36 -18.37
N HIS A 320 6.40 -14.37 -17.96
CA HIS A 320 7.52 -14.17 -18.88
C HIS A 320 8.63 -15.18 -18.59
N THR A 321 9.08 -15.93 -19.61
CA THR A 321 9.96 -17.10 -19.46
C THR A 321 11.46 -16.81 -19.61
N GLY A 322 11.88 -15.54 -19.60
CA GLY A 322 13.29 -15.17 -19.65
C GLY A 322 13.90 -15.04 -18.26
N LEU A 323 14.87 -15.88 -17.89
CA LEU A 323 15.64 -15.70 -16.65
C LEU A 323 16.49 -14.43 -16.77
N VAL A 324 16.39 -13.55 -15.78
CA VAL A 324 17.39 -12.51 -15.57
C VAL A 324 18.32 -13.03 -14.49
N ASP A 325 19.35 -13.77 -14.91
CA ASP A 325 20.41 -14.16 -14.00
C ASP A 325 21.18 -12.90 -13.59
N ASN A 326 21.04 -12.52 -12.33
CA ASN A 326 21.78 -11.42 -11.75
C ASN A 326 22.11 -11.75 -10.29
N ASP A 327 23.26 -11.29 -9.81
CA ASP A 327 23.68 -11.34 -8.41
C ASP A 327 22.79 -10.47 -7.49
N ARG A 328 21.53 -10.21 -7.87
CA ARG A 328 20.64 -9.26 -7.21
C ARG A 328 20.25 -9.72 -5.82
N HIS A 329 20.00 -11.02 -5.62
CA HIS A 329 19.77 -11.55 -4.27
C HIS A 329 20.98 -11.28 -3.37
N THR A 330 22.17 -11.69 -3.79
CA THR A 330 23.42 -11.45 -3.05
C THR A 330 23.67 -9.97 -2.80
N THR A 331 23.44 -9.11 -3.80
CA THR A 331 23.62 -7.65 -3.68
C THR A 331 22.66 -7.06 -2.66
N VAL A 332 21.36 -7.41 -2.74
CA VAL A 332 20.35 -6.91 -1.81
C VAL A 332 20.62 -7.39 -0.40
N THR A 333 20.98 -8.66 -0.21
CA THR A 333 21.35 -9.22 1.09
C THR A 333 22.57 -8.53 1.69
N ALA A 334 23.57 -8.15 0.87
CA ALA A 334 24.72 -7.37 1.34
C ALA A 334 24.36 -5.96 1.84
N HIS A 335 23.19 -5.44 1.47
CA HIS A 335 22.67 -4.12 1.86
C HIS A 335 21.38 -4.23 2.72
N SER A 336 21.14 -5.37 3.36
CA SER A 336 19.87 -5.67 4.03
C SER A 336 19.50 -4.70 5.16
N ASP A 337 20.50 -4.20 5.88
CA ASP A 337 20.30 -3.29 7.01
C ASP A 337 19.74 -1.92 6.57
N GLU A 338 19.87 -1.59 5.29
CA GLU A 338 19.32 -0.36 4.70
C GLU A 338 18.06 -0.64 3.87
N LEU A 339 18.01 -1.78 3.17
CA LEU A 339 17.00 -2.04 2.14
C LEU A 339 15.80 -2.87 2.62
N LEU A 340 16.02 -3.82 3.52
CA LEU A 340 15.03 -4.84 3.87
C LEU A 340 14.52 -4.65 5.29
N PHE A 341 13.24 -4.90 5.59
CA PHE A 341 12.78 -4.90 6.99
C PHE A 341 13.41 -6.05 7.79
N PRO A 342 13.48 -5.95 9.14
CA PRO A 342 14.12 -6.98 9.98
C PRO A 342 13.50 -8.37 9.80
N GLY A 343 14.33 -9.40 9.61
CA GLY A 343 13.90 -10.80 9.45
C GLY A 343 13.61 -11.23 8.01
N LEU A 344 13.63 -10.33 7.03
CA LEU A 344 13.31 -10.68 5.64
C LEU A 344 14.44 -11.46 4.94
N VAL A 345 15.70 -11.22 5.30
CA VAL A 345 16.84 -11.96 4.72
C VAL A 345 16.72 -13.44 5.03
N GLU A 346 16.51 -13.76 6.30
CA GLU A 346 16.36 -15.13 6.79
C GLU A 346 15.20 -15.85 6.09
N LEU A 347 14.08 -15.14 5.92
CA LEU A 347 12.96 -15.66 5.15
C LEU A 347 13.35 -15.93 3.69
N LEU A 348 14.01 -15.00 2.99
CA LEU A 348 14.41 -15.17 1.59
C LEU A 348 15.42 -16.32 1.39
N ASP A 349 16.33 -16.52 2.34
CA ASP A 349 17.28 -17.62 2.32
C ASP A 349 16.59 -18.98 2.51
N ASP A 350 15.58 -19.02 3.39
CA ASP A 350 14.78 -20.22 3.68
C ASP A 350 13.63 -20.45 2.68
N SER A 351 13.46 -19.58 1.68
CA SER A 351 12.35 -19.63 0.71
C SER A 351 12.34 -20.87 -0.20
N ALA A 352 13.33 -21.75 -0.10
CA ALA A 352 13.42 -23.01 -0.84
C ALA A 352 13.10 -24.23 0.05
N GLN A 353 12.91 -24.01 1.34
CA GLN A 353 12.70 -25.07 2.34
C GLN A 353 11.22 -25.14 2.75
N GLY A 354 10.79 -26.32 3.20
CA GLY A 354 9.48 -26.48 3.85
C GLY A 354 8.26 -26.34 2.93
N HIS A 355 8.44 -26.37 1.61
CA HIS A 355 7.32 -26.30 0.67
C HIS A 355 6.43 -27.55 0.74
N CYS A 356 5.12 -27.34 0.70
CA CYS A 356 4.17 -28.42 0.51
C CYS A 356 4.35 -29.02 -0.89
N ASN A 357 4.54 -30.34 -0.98
CA ASN A 357 4.74 -31.05 -2.25
C ASN A 357 3.51 -31.03 -3.18
N ASP A 358 2.32 -30.72 -2.64
CA ASP A 358 1.08 -30.65 -3.40
C ASP A 358 0.76 -29.22 -3.88
N CYS A 359 1.51 -28.20 -3.42
CA CYS A 359 1.37 -26.83 -3.89
C CYS A 359 2.20 -26.61 -5.17
N ILE A 360 1.75 -25.70 -6.03
CA ILE A 360 2.39 -25.43 -7.33
C ILE A 360 3.29 -24.20 -7.19
N PHE A 361 4.58 -24.46 -7.02
CA PHE A 361 5.66 -23.48 -7.16
C PHE A 361 6.18 -23.54 -8.59
N ARG A 362 6.27 -22.39 -9.25
CA ARG A 362 6.56 -22.32 -10.69
C ARG A 362 7.99 -21.84 -10.92
N PRO A 363 8.66 -22.26 -12.01
CA PRO A 363 9.97 -21.70 -12.37
C PRO A 363 9.90 -20.21 -12.75
N PHE A 364 8.72 -19.75 -13.20
CA PHE A 364 8.46 -18.35 -13.53
C PHE A 364 7.05 -17.98 -13.04
N TYR A 365 6.94 -16.80 -12.42
CA TYR A 365 5.67 -16.29 -11.90
C TYR A 365 5.04 -15.27 -12.85
N GLY A 366 3.74 -15.06 -12.66
CA GLY A 366 2.89 -14.25 -13.53
C GLY A 366 1.66 -15.01 -14.03
N ALA A 367 0.65 -14.26 -14.46
CA ALA A 367 -0.60 -14.82 -14.96
C ALA A 367 -0.40 -15.45 -16.35
N GLU A 368 -0.65 -16.75 -16.46
CA GLU A 368 -0.54 -17.51 -17.72
C GLU A 368 -1.71 -17.26 -18.66
N THR A 369 -2.90 -17.06 -18.09
CA THR A 369 -4.15 -16.86 -18.82
C THR A 369 -4.89 -15.64 -18.29
N SER A 370 -5.88 -15.17 -19.06
CA SER A 370 -6.89 -14.25 -18.53
C SER A 370 -7.50 -14.84 -17.25
N ARG A 371 -7.81 -13.98 -16.28
CA ARG A 371 -8.55 -14.32 -15.05
C ARG A 371 -7.86 -15.27 -14.06
N LYS A 372 -6.52 -15.23 -14.00
CA LYS A 372 -5.72 -15.94 -13.00
C LYS A 372 -4.79 -14.97 -12.26
N PHE A 373 -4.51 -15.29 -11.00
CA PHE A 373 -3.41 -14.68 -10.24
C PHE A 373 -2.07 -15.24 -10.72
N GLY A 374 -0.99 -14.51 -10.46
CA GLY A 374 0.36 -14.86 -10.93
C GLY A 374 1.26 -15.56 -9.90
N GLY A 375 0.79 -15.75 -8.67
CA GLY A 375 1.59 -16.30 -7.56
C GLY A 375 1.58 -17.83 -7.47
N VAL A 376 1.95 -18.34 -6.28
CA VAL A 376 1.90 -19.78 -5.93
C VAL A 376 0.46 -20.28 -5.90
N GLU A 377 0.20 -21.50 -6.39
CA GLU A 377 -1.12 -22.14 -6.23
C GLU A 377 -1.10 -23.11 -5.04
N LEU A 378 -1.90 -22.83 -4.01
CA LEU A 378 -1.98 -23.68 -2.83
C LEU A 378 -2.89 -24.90 -3.05
N CYS A 379 -2.48 -26.06 -2.51
CA CYS A 379 -3.31 -27.24 -2.41
C CYS A 379 -4.44 -27.02 -1.39
N GLN A 380 -5.49 -27.87 -1.43
CA GLN A 380 -6.66 -27.69 -0.57
C GLN A 380 -6.31 -27.70 0.94
N THR A 381 -5.35 -28.53 1.35
CA THR A 381 -4.92 -28.61 2.76
C THR A 381 -4.30 -27.30 3.23
N CYS A 382 -3.38 -26.72 2.44
CA CYS A 382 -2.79 -25.41 2.77
C CYS A 382 -3.86 -24.31 2.74
N LYS A 383 -4.83 -24.35 1.82
CA LYS A 383 -5.94 -23.38 1.83
C LYS A 383 -6.74 -23.42 3.14
N LEU A 384 -6.97 -24.61 3.70
CA LEU A 384 -7.71 -24.74 4.97
C LEU A 384 -6.99 -24.04 6.14
N GLU A 385 -5.65 -24.12 6.20
CA GLU A 385 -4.86 -23.39 7.20
C GLU A 385 -5.06 -21.87 7.08
N TRP A 386 -5.04 -21.36 5.84
CA TRP A 386 -5.31 -19.94 5.58
C TRP A 386 -6.73 -19.53 5.97
N GLN A 387 -7.71 -20.38 5.69
CA GLN A 387 -9.11 -20.15 6.07
C GLN A 387 -9.29 -20.13 7.60
N GLU A 388 -8.62 -21.03 8.32
CA GLU A 388 -8.59 -21.04 9.78
C GLU A 388 -7.92 -19.77 10.33
N TYR A 389 -6.79 -19.37 9.75
CA TYR A 389 -6.06 -18.17 10.13
C TYR A 389 -6.90 -16.89 9.97
N LEU A 390 -7.56 -16.73 8.82
CA LEU A 390 -8.53 -15.64 8.60
C LEU A 390 -9.74 -15.75 9.52
N GLY A 391 -10.18 -16.98 9.79
CA GLY A 391 -11.29 -17.28 10.70
C GLY A 391 -11.03 -16.82 12.13
N SER A 392 -9.77 -16.85 12.58
CA SER A 392 -9.36 -16.49 13.94
C SER A 392 -9.12 -14.99 14.19
N ILE A 393 -9.26 -14.13 13.17
CA ILE A 393 -8.88 -12.70 13.25
C ILE A 393 -9.50 -11.96 14.45
N ALA A 394 -10.77 -12.23 14.77
CA ALA A 394 -11.45 -11.57 15.87
C ALA A 394 -10.85 -11.94 17.24
N ALA A 395 -10.48 -13.22 17.44
CA ALA A 395 -9.86 -13.68 18.67
C ALA A 395 -8.45 -13.08 18.84
N ARG A 396 -7.64 -13.12 17.77
CA ARG A 396 -6.29 -12.53 17.79
C ARG A 396 -6.31 -11.01 17.95
N ALA A 397 -7.34 -10.33 17.43
CA ALA A 397 -7.53 -8.90 17.65
C ALA A 397 -7.88 -8.57 19.10
N ALA A 398 -8.72 -9.38 19.76
CA ALA A 398 -9.05 -9.21 21.17
C ALA A 398 -7.83 -9.42 22.08
N GLU A 399 -6.91 -10.32 21.71
CA GLU A 399 -5.63 -10.50 22.40
C GLU A 399 -4.68 -9.31 22.21
N ALA A 400 -4.62 -8.75 20.99
CA ALA A 400 -3.73 -7.62 20.67
C ALA A 400 -4.22 -6.27 21.20
N PHE A 401 -5.53 -6.12 21.38
CA PHE A 401 -6.20 -4.91 21.87
C PHE A 401 -7.14 -5.26 23.03
N PRO A 402 -6.60 -5.69 24.19
CA PRO A 402 -7.44 -6.06 25.32
C PRO A 402 -8.15 -4.82 25.87
N ALA A 403 -9.44 -4.96 26.19
CA ALA A 403 -10.25 -3.83 26.66
C ALA A 403 -9.66 -3.11 27.88
N SER A 404 -8.92 -3.82 28.73
CA SER A 404 -8.20 -3.27 29.89
C SER A 404 -7.29 -2.10 29.53
N ASP A 405 -6.68 -2.13 28.35
CA ASP A 405 -5.73 -1.09 27.89
C ASP A 405 -6.44 0.25 27.61
N PHE A 406 -7.77 0.22 27.54
CA PHE A 406 -8.62 1.37 27.26
C PHE A 406 -9.53 1.75 28.45
N THR A 407 -9.44 1.04 29.58
CA THR A 407 -10.27 1.28 30.79
C THR A 407 -9.76 2.41 31.69
N GLY A 408 -8.71 3.14 31.30
CA GLY A 408 -8.09 4.23 32.06
C GLY A 408 -8.53 5.65 31.70
N LEU A 409 -9.67 5.84 31.03
CA LEU A 409 -10.15 7.17 30.56
C LEU A 409 -11.43 7.66 31.26
#